data_AF-A0A956N1C4-F1
#
_entry.id   AF-A0A956N1C4-F1
#
_cell.length_a   1.000
_cell.length_b   1.000
_cell.length_c   1.000
_cell.angle_alpha   90.00
_cell.angle_beta   90.00
_cell.angle_gamma   90.00
#
_symmetry.space_group_name_H-M   'P 1'
#
loop_
_entity.id
_entity.type
_entity.pdbx_description
1 polymer ?
#
loop_
_entity_poly.entity_id
_entity_poly.type
_entity_poly.pdbx_seq_one_letter_code
_entity_poly.pdbx_strand_id
1 'polypeptide(L)'
;MSGPITALSAGASDMSSWLLMALPGGIYSSGLRMVWMPVSLIVGAFCNWKFVAKRLRIYTEIATNSLTIPAYFSNRFCCTDKSLRLVLSLSIIVFFTFYCVAGFVSGTVLIQMIFTTDYFTSLAIISSVIIAYILIGGFLAVSWV
;
A
#
# COMPACT_ATOMS: atom_id res chain seq x y z
N MET A 1 12.70 12.91 9.20
CA MET A 1 12.45 11.45 9.23
C MET A 1 13.74 10.74 8.88
N SER A 2 14.25 9.87 9.76
CA SER A 2 15.47 9.11 9.49
C SER A 2 15.20 8.09 8.38
N GLY A 3 16.10 7.95 7.40
CA GLY A 3 15.93 7.09 6.22
C GLY A 3 15.45 5.64 6.49
N PRO A 4 15.85 4.97 7.59
CA PRO A 4 15.36 3.63 7.93
C PRO A 4 13.86 3.60 8.26
N ILE A 5 13.35 4.63 8.93
CA ILE A 5 11.95 4.72 9.38
C ILE A 5 11.04 4.88 8.16
N THR A 6 11.45 5.72 7.22
CA THR A 6 10.72 5.92 5.95
C THR A 6 10.69 4.64 5.11
N ALA A 7 11.78 3.87 5.09
CA ALA A 7 11.84 2.60 4.37
C ALA A 7 10.97 1.52 5.04
N LEU A 8 10.97 1.46 6.38
CA LEU A 8 10.14 0.53 7.14
C LEU A 8 8.64 0.83 6.94
N SER A 9 8.25 2.10 7.00
CA SER A 9 6.85 2.55 6.83
C SER A 9 6.33 2.27 5.41
N ALA A 10 7.17 2.50 4.39
CA ALA A 10 6.86 2.12 3.00
C ALA A 10 6.66 0.60 2.85
N GLY A 11 7.60 -0.19 3.40
CA GLY A 11 7.50 -1.64 3.37
C GLY A 11 6.29 -2.19 4.12
N ALA A 12 5.96 -1.64 5.29
CA ALA A 12 4.77 -2.02 6.07
C ALA A 12 3.47 -1.75 5.30
N SER A 13 3.40 -0.64 4.55
CA SER A 13 2.26 -0.30 3.70
C SER A 13 2.10 -1.30 2.55
N ASP A 14 3.19 -1.66 1.88
CA ASP A 14 3.16 -2.67 0.80
C ASP A 14 2.83 -4.08 1.33
N MET A 15 3.14 -4.36 2.60
CA MET A 15 3.08 -5.69 3.20
C MET A 15 1.81 -6.00 4.03
N SER A 16 0.87 -5.08 4.18
CA SER A 16 -0.20 -5.20 5.19
C SER A 16 -1.19 -6.38 4.99
N SER A 17 -2.17 -6.25 4.09
CA SER A 17 -3.33 -7.17 4.08
C SER A 17 -3.04 -8.51 3.40
N TRP A 18 -2.12 -8.54 2.44
CA TRP A 18 -1.77 -9.76 1.72
C TRP A 18 -0.94 -10.73 2.57
N LEU A 19 0.02 -10.25 3.36
CA LEU A 19 0.84 -11.15 4.19
C LEU A 19 0.05 -11.76 5.34
N LEU A 20 -0.93 -11.03 5.89
CA LEU A 20 -1.72 -11.52 7.01
C LEU A 20 -2.73 -12.60 6.61
N MET A 21 -3.33 -12.51 5.43
CA MET A 21 -4.41 -13.41 5.00
C MET A 21 -4.07 -14.23 3.76
N ALA A 22 -3.48 -13.62 2.73
CA ALA A 22 -3.22 -14.31 1.47
C ALA A 22 -2.06 -15.32 1.58
N LEU A 23 -1.01 -14.99 2.32
CA LEU A 23 0.17 -15.86 2.46
C LEU A 23 -0.12 -17.12 3.29
N PRO A 24 -0.80 -17.05 4.46
CA PRO A 24 -1.24 -18.24 5.18
C PRO A 24 -2.29 -19.04 4.41
N GLY A 25 -3.25 -18.37 3.77
CA GLY A 25 -4.31 -19.02 3.00
C GLY A 25 -3.78 -19.82 1.81
N GLY A 26 -2.83 -19.27 1.06
CA GLY A 26 -2.24 -20.03 -0.04
C GLY A 26 -1.18 -21.04 0.40
N ILE A 27 -0.49 -20.86 1.54
CA ILE A 27 0.34 -21.94 2.12
C ILE A 27 -0.56 -23.11 2.54
N TYR A 28 -1.72 -22.84 3.15
CA TYR A 28 -2.68 -23.87 3.51
C TYR A 28 -3.17 -24.66 2.28
N SER A 29 -3.44 -23.97 1.16
CA SER A 29 -3.89 -24.62 -0.09
C SER A 29 -2.79 -25.30 -0.89
N SER A 30 -1.57 -24.77 -0.90
CA SER A 30 -0.51 -25.13 -1.87
C SER A 30 0.72 -25.79 -1.22
N GLY A 31 0.74 -25.85 0.12
CA GLY A 31 1.86 -26.32 0.92
C GLY A 31 3.09 -25.41 0.87
N LEU A 32 4.23 -25.97 1.26
CA LEU A 32 5.55 -25.29 1.33
C LEU A 32 6.05 -24.71 -0.01
N ARG A 33 5.46 -25.10 -1.14
CA ARG A 33 5.80 -24.55 -2.46
C ARG A 33 5.54 -23.04 -2.55
N MET A 34 4.65 -22.50 -1.70
CA MET A 34 4.34 -21.08 -1.68
C MET A 34 5.39 -20.21 -0.97
N VAL A 35 6.38 -20.80 -0.31
CA VAL A 35 7.55 -20.08 0.24
C VAL A 35 8.33 -19.33 -0.84
N TRP A 36 8.20 -19.73 -2.12
CA TRP A 36 8.80 -18.99 -3.23
C TRP A 36 8.28 -17.55 -3.37
N MET A 37 7.04 -17.26 -2.95
CA MET A 37 6.48 -15.91 -3.04
C MET A 37 7.27 -14.86 -2.24
N PRO A 38 7.47 -15.01 -0.91
CA PRO A 38 8.27 -14.04 -0.16
C PRO A 38 9.72 -13.95 -0.66
N VAL A 39 10.32 -15.06 -1.09
CA VAL A 39 11.69 -15.06 -1.67
C VAL A 39 11.73 -14.20 -2.95
N SER A 40 10.78 -14.41 -3.86
CA SER A 40 10.70 -13.62 -5.11
C SER A 40 10.41 -12.15 -4.84
N LEU A 41 9.62 -11.84 -3.80
CA LEU A 41 9.30 -10.47 -3.40
C LEU A 41 10.53 -9.74 -2.87
N ILE A 42 11.34 -10.39 -2.01
CA ILE A 42 12.60 -9.82 -1.49
C ILE A 42 13.58 -9.55 -2.62
N VAL A 43 13.76 -10.53 -3.51
CA VAL A 43 14.66 -10.38 -4.67
C VAL A 43 14.15 -9.28 -5.61
N GLY A 44 12.84 -9.24 -5.87
CA GLY A 44 12.20 -8.21 -6.69
C GLY A 44 12.35 -6.81 -6.10
N ALA A 45 12.12 -6.65 -4.79
CA ALA A 45 12.28 -5.37 -4.09
C ALA A 45 13.75 -4.89 -4.12
N PHE A 46 14.70 -5.80 -3.89
CA PHE A 46 16.12 -5.49 -3.98
C PHE A 46 16.53 -5.05 -5.39
N CYS A 47 16.04 -5.75 -6.41
CA CYS A 47 16.29 -5.44 -7.81
C CYS A 47 15.68 -4.07 -8.18
N ASN A 48 14.42 -3.84 -7.79
CA ASN A 48 13.72 -2.57 -8.00
C ASN A 48 14.47 -1.39 -7.37
N TRP A 49 14.92 -1.55 -6.12
CA TRP A 49 15.70 -0.53 -5.43
C TRP A 49 17.02 -0.22 -6.15
N LYS A 50 17.76 -1.27 -6.55
CA LYS A 50 19.08 -1.11 -7.17
C LYS A 50 19.01 -0.46 -8.55
N PHE A 51 18.02 -0.82 -9.37
CA PHE A 51 17.95 -0.38 -10.77
C PHE A 51 17.04 0.83 -11.00
N VAL A 52 15.91 0.93 -10.30
CA VAL A 52 14.87 1.92 -10.58
C VAL A 52 14.98 3.11 -9.62
N ALA A 53 15.13 2.86 -8.31
CA ALA A 53 15.02 3.93 -7.31
C ALA A 53 16.08 5.03 -7.49
N LYS A 54 17.35 4.66 -7.75
CA LYS A 54 18.43 5.64 -7.94
C LYS A 54 18.23 6.50 -9.20
N ARG A 55 17.79 5.89 -10.31
CA ARG A 55 17.52 6.62 -11.57
C ARG A 55 16.32 7.54 -11.41
N LEU A 56 15.23 7.05 -10.82
CA LEU A 56 14.00 7.82 -10.65
C LEU A 56 14.23 9.05 -9.78
N ARG A 57 14.99 8.94 -8.68
CA ARG A 57 15.29 10.08 -7.80
C ARG A 57 16.02 11.22 -8.52
N ILE A 58 17.04 10.88 -9.31
CA ILE A 58 17.79 11.86 -10.12
C ILE A 58 16.86 12.57 -11.09
N TYR A 59 15.96 11.84 -11.77
CA TYR A 59 15.02 12.46 -12.70
C TYR A 59 13.93 13.29 -12.01
N THR A 60 13.48 12.91 -10.81
CA THR A 60 12.49 13.73 -10.06
C THR A 60 13.07 15.06 -9.59
N GLU A 61 14.37 15.10 -9.29
CA GLU A 61 15.07 16.32 -8.86
C GLU A 61 15.20 17.32 -10.02
N ILE A 62 15.49 16.82 -11.22
CA ILE A 62 15.54 17.61 -12.46
C ILE A 62 14.14 18.09 -12.89
N ALA A 63 13.10 17.28 -12.65
CA ALA A 63 11.70 17.61 -12.92
C ALA A 63 11.02 18.31 -11.73
N THR A 64 11.58 19.46 -11.32
CA THR A 64 11.01 20.35 -10.30
C THR A 64 10.68 19.68 -8.96
N ASN A 65 11.52 18.73 -8.54
CA ASN A 65 11.43 18.03 -7.26
C ASN A 65 10.03 17.40 -7.00
N SER A 66 9.48 16.77 -8.03
CA SER A 66 8.13 16.20 -7.99
C SER A 66 8.03 15.05 -6.99
N LEU A 67 7.22 15.24 -5.95
CA LEU A 67 7.04 14.26 -4.86
C LEU A 67 6.08 13.11 -5.19
N THR A 68 5.26 13.24 -6.25
CA THR A 68 4.29 12.22 -6.66
C THR A 68 4.49 11.82 -8.11
N ILE A 69 4.23 10.55 -8.45
CA ILE A 69 4.34 10.02 -9.81
C ILE A 69 3.52 10.85 -10.83
N PRO A 70 2.27 11.26 -10.54
CA PRO A 70 1.51 12.12 -11.45
C PRO A 70 2.14 13.51 -11.65
N ALA A 71 2.73 14.10 -10.60
CA ALA A 71 3.44 15.37 -10.71
C ALA A 71 4.74 15.23 -11.52
N TYR A 72 5.45 14.12 -11.33
CA TYR A 72 6.66 13.80 -12.11
C TYR A 72 6.34 13.67 -13.59
N PHE A 73 5.30 12.91 -13.96
CA PHE A 73 4.91 12.79 -15.37
C PHE A 73 4.38 14.12 -15.95
N SER A 74 3.62 14.90 -15.17
CA SER A 74 3.16 16.22 -15.58
C SER A 74 4.31 17.19 -15.86
N ASN A 75 5.34 17.21 -15.01
CA ASN A 75 6.50 18.08 -15.18
C ASN A 75 7.49 17.56 -16.23
N ARG A 76 7.59 16.24 -16.44
CA ARG A 76 8.48 15.62 -17.43
C ARG A 76 8.02 15.84 -18.87
N PHE A 77 6.72 15.81 -19.11
CA PHE A 77 6.15 15.94 -20.46
C PHE A 77 5.79 17.39 -20.85
N CYS A 78 5.95 18.37 -19.95
CA CYS A 78 5.57 19.78 -20.19
C CYS A 78 4.16 19.95 -20.79
N CYS A 79 3.26 18.99 -20.58
CA CYS A 79 1.92 19.05 -21.13
C CYS A 79 1.10 20.03 -20.31
N THR A 80 0.70 21.14 -20.93
CA THR A 80 -0.22 22.13 -20.38
C THR A 80 -1.58 21.51 -20.04
N ASP A 81 -1.91 20.39 -20.69
CA ASP A 81 -3.11 19.61 -20.42
C ASP A 81 -2.99 18.73 -19.17
N LYS A 82 -3.77 19.08 -18.15
CA LYS A 82 -3.93 18.31 -16.90
C LYS A 82 -4.52 16.91 -17.11
N SER A 83 -4.82 16.50 -18.35
CA SER A 83 -5.45 15.23 -18.70
C SER A 83 -4.63 14.02 -18.23
N LEU A 84 -3.31 14.02 -18.46
CA LEU A 84 -2.44 12.93 -18.04
C LEU A 84 -2.39 12.78 -16.51
N ARG A 85 -2.31 13.92 -15.80
CA ARG A 85 -2.37 13.95 -14.34
C ARG A 85 -3.71 13.43 -13.82
N LEU A 86 -4.81 13.81 -14.47
CA LEU A 86 -6.15 13.39 -14.09
C LEU A 86 -6.34 11.88 -14.27
N VAL A 87 -5.92 11.31 -15.39
CA VAL A 87 -5.99 9.85 -15.63
C VAL A 87 -5.14 9.09 -14.62
N LEU A 88 -3.92 9.56 -14.33
CA LEU A 88 -3.05 8.92 -13.33
C LEU A 88 -3.62 9.02 -11.92
N SER A 89 -4.11 10.19 -11.51
CA SER A 89 -4.75 10.38 -10.21
C SER A 89 -6.02 9.54 -10.06
N LEU A 90 -6.85 9.46 -11.11
CA LEU A 90 -8.07 8.65 -11.10
C LEU A 90 -7.74 7.15 -11.00
N SER A 91 -6.75 6.68 -11.78
CA SER A 91 -6.24 5.31 -11.70
C SER A 91 -5.77 4.98 -10.28
N ILE A 92 -4.96 5.85 -9.66
CA ILE A 92 -4.53 5.69 -8.27
C ILE A 92 -5.73 5.57 -7.35
N ILE A 93 -6.71 6.47 -7.43
CA ILE A 93 -7.92 6.43 -6.56
C ILE A 93 -8.65 5.10 -6.72
N VAL A 94 -8.84 4.61 -7.94
CA VAL A 94 -9.54 3.34 -8.20
C VAL A 94 -8.79 2.17 -7.59
N PHE A 95 -7.48 2.03 -7.88
CA PHE A 95 -6.68 0.93 -7.33
C PHE A 95 -6.54 1.01 -5.81
N PHE A 96 -6.37 2.21 -5.26
CA PHE A 96 -6.26 2.41 -3.82
C PHE A 96 -7.58 2.11 -3.11
N THR A 97 -8.73 2.35 -3.77
CA THR A 97 -10.04 1.98 -3.25
C THR A 97 -10.15 0.46 -3.11
N PHE A 98 -9.81 -0.30 -4.15
CA PHE A 98 -9.79 -1.77 -4.08
C PHE A 98 -8.83 -2.28 -3.00
N TYR A 99 -7.66 -1.65 -2.86
CA TYR A 99 -6.71 -1.95 -1.80
C TYR A 99 -7.32 -1.72 -0.41
N CYS A 100 -7.96 -0.56 -0.17
CA CYS A 100 -8.64 -0.27 1.09
C CYS A 100 -9.75 -1.29 1.37
N VAL A 101 -10.59 -1.61 0.38
CA VAL A 101 -11.66 -2.62 0.52
C VAL A 101 -11.10 -3.98 0.91
N ALA A 102 -10.00 -4.43 0.30
CA ALA A 102 -9.32 -5.67 0.69
C ALA A 102 -8.84 -5.63 2.15
N GLY A 103 -8.36 -4.48 2.63
CA GLY A 103 -8.03 -4.25 4.03
C GLY A 103 -9.23 -4.41 4.98
N PHE A 104 -10.37 -3.80 4.65
CA PHE A 104 -11.61 -3.96 5.45
C PHE A 104 -12.09 -5.41 5.49
N VAL A 105 -12.08 -6.11 4.34
CA VAL A 105 -12.52 -7.51 4.25
C VAL A 105 -11.60 -8.42 5.06
N SER A 106 -10.28 -8.28 4.92
CA SER A 106 -9.31 -9.08 5.69
C SER A 106 -9.45 -8.87 7.20
N GLY A 107 -9.63 -7.63 7.66
CA GLY A 107 -9.89 -7.33 9.07
C GLY A 107 -11.21 -7.92 9.57
N THR A 108 -12.25 -7.88 8.75
CA THR A 108 -13.57 -8.45 9.07
C THR A 108 -13.49 -9.96 9.24
N VAL A 109 -12.84 -10.67 8.31
CA VAL A 109 -12.63 -12.12 8.40
C VAL A 109 -11.82 -12.49 9.63
N LEU A 110 -10.81 -11.68 9.98
CA LEU A 110 -10.02 -11.88 11.19
C LEU A 110 -10.87 -11.80 12.47
N ILE A 111 -11.71 -10.76 12.61
CA ILE A 111 -12.61 -10.64 13.78
C ILE A 111 -13.63 -11.78 13.81
N GLN A 112 -14.21 -12.11 12.66
CA GLN A 112 -15.15 -13.21 12.54
C GLN A 112 -14.53 -14.54 13.01
N MET A 113 -13.27 -14.82 12.64
CA MET A 113 -12.55 -16.03 13.05
C MET A 113 -12.24 -16.05 14.55
N ILE A 114 -11.84 -14.91 15.14
CA ILE A 114 -11.44 -14.84 16.55
C ILE A 114 -12.67 -14.87 17.48
N PHE A 115 -13.70 -14.08 17.16
CA PHE A 115 -14.87 -13.88 18.01
C PHE A 115 -16.07 -14.74 17.60
N THR A 116 -15.96 -15.54 16.54
CA THR A 116 -17.03 -16.42 16.03
C THR A 116 -18.37 -15.69 15.80
N THR A 117 -18.28 -14.44 15.37
CA THR A 117 -19.41 -13.53 15.16
C THR A 117 -19.87 -13.51 13.71
N ASP A 118 -21.08 -12.99 13.46
CA ASP A 118 -21.60 -12.83 12.11
C ASP A 118 -20.74 -11.84 11.28
N TYR A 119 -20.76 -12.00 9.96
CA TYR A 119 -19.94 -11.18 9.07
C TYR A 119 -20.30 -9.70 9.15
N PHE A 120 -21.60 -9.37 9.18
CA PHE A 120 -22.06 -7.98 9.21
C PHE A 120 -21.71 -7.29 10.54
N THR A 121 -21.77 -8.02 11.66
CA THR A 121 -21.35 -7.49 12.97
C THR A 121 -19.85 -7.28 13.04
N SER A 122 -19.05 -8.23 12.53
CA SER A 122 -17.59 -8.09 12.43
C SER A 122 -17.18 -6.90 11.55
N LEU A 123 -17.86 -6.71 10.42
CA LEU A 123 -17.62 -5.60 9.50
C LEU A 123 -17.93 -4.26 10.16
N ALA A 124 -19.04 -4.17 10.88
CA ALA A 124 -19.43 -2.95 11.60
C ALA A 124 -18.40 -2.57 12.67
N ILE A 125 -17.89 -3.55 13.43
CA ILE A 125 -16.87 -3.33 14.46
C ILE A 125 -15.57 -2.82 13.82
N ILE A 126 -15.05 -3.51 12.80
CA ILE A 126 -13.83 -3.09 12.10
C ILE A 126 -13.98 -1.72 11.45
N SER A 127 -15.10 -1.47 10.78
CA SER A 127 -15.38 -0.18 10.17
C SER A 127 -15.39 0.93 11.21
N SER A 128 -16.06 0.72 12.35
CA SER A 128 -16.09 1.70 13.45
C SER A 128 -14.70 2.01 13.99
N VAL A 129 -13.86 1.00 14.20
CA VAL A 129 -12.49 1.20 14.72
C VAL A 129 -11.64 1.97 13.71
N ILE A 130 -11.69 1.61 12.43
CA ILE A 130 -10.92 2.29 11.38
C ILE A 130 -11.38 3.74 11.23
N ILE A 131 -12.69 3.99 11.19
CA ILE A 131 -13.24 5.36 11.09
C ILE A 131 -12.81 6.18 12.31
N ALA A 132 -12.95 5.64 13.52
CA ALA A 132 -12.52 6.32 14.74
C ALA A 132 -11.02 6.67 14.69
N TYR A 133 -10.18 5.72 14.25
CA TYR A 133 -8.74 5.93 14.11
C TYR A 133 -8.41 7.02 13.07
N ILE A 134 -9.09 7.04 11.92
CA ILE A 134 -8.91 8.07 10.89
C ILE A 134 -9.30 9.46 11.42
N LEU A 135 -10.43 9.55 12.13
CA LEU A 135 -10.95 10.80 12.68
C LEU A 135 -10.05 11.38 13.79
N ILE A 136 -9.50 10.51 14.65
CA ILE A 136 -8.63 10.92 15.77
C ILE A 136 -7.19 11.17 15.31
N GLY A 137 -6.69 10.38 14.37
CA GLY A 137 -5.25 10.27 14.08
C GLY A 137 -4.70 11.25 13.02
N GLY A 138 -5.45 11.54 11.96
CA GLY A 138 -4.96 12.39 10.86
C GLY A 138 -3.51 12.09 10.39
N PHE A 139 -2.80 13.09 9.86
CA PHE A 139 -1.39 12.99 9.43
C PHE A 139 -0.41 12.77 10.62
N LEU A 140 -0.87 13.04 11.85
CA LEU A 140 -0.11 12.91 13.08
C LEU A 140 -0.01 11.46 13.56
N ALA A 141 -0.89 10.55 13.16
CA ALA A 141 -0.75 9.13 13.53
C ALA A 141 0.24 8.38 12.59
N VAL A 142 0.31 8.78 11.32
CA VAL A 142 1.18 8.16 10.30
C VAL A 142 2.64 8.58 10.47
N SER A 143 2.91 9.76 11.03
CA SER A 143 4.27 10.28 11.18
C SER A 143 5.05 9.68 12.36
N TRP A 144 4.40 8.88 13.21
CA TRP A 144 5.01 8.21 14.36
C TRP A 144 5.27 6.71 14.14
N VAL A 145 4.92 6.18 12.96
CA VAL A 145 5.25 4.82 12.50
C VAL A 145 6.42 4.86 11.53
#